data_AF-A0A7Y5H213-F1
#
_entry.id   AF-A0A7Y5H213-F1
#
_cell.length_a   1.000
_cell.length_b   1.000
_cell.length_c   1.000
_cell.angle_alpha   90.00
_cell.angle_beta   90.00
_cell.angle_gamma   90.00
#
_symmetry.space_group_name_H-M   'P 1'
#
loop_
_entity.id
_entity.type
_entity.pdbx_description
1 polymer ?
#
loop_
_entity_poly.entity_id
_entity_poly.type
_entity_poly.pdbx_seq_one_letter_code
_entity_poly.pdbx_strand_id
1 'polypeptide(L)'
;MPVNRKIFSLRFILFFSVLLSGIWLLSGCDELMDDENDDNDCDPKPSDCHETKYSYGYLNINLTINQKNDSVLIRIFRGDFDNKDILFEKFVYENTFSYQLPTEEYYSVVARYIQNDGDTVLAVDADDIENDRESYCDGDCYELDNGSIDLKLRFPKETAESVYSTRYIVRSRQKIQ
;
A
#
# COMPACT_ATOMS: atom_id res chain seq x y z
N MET A 1 -75.88 -28.92 -53.77
CA MET A 1 -74.41 -28.78 -53.79
C MET A 1 -73.91 -28.67 -52.35
N PRO A 2 -73.29 -29.70 -51.76
CA PRO A 2 -72.83 -29.64 -50.37
C PRO A 2 -71.47 -28.92 -50.29
N VAL A 3 -71.43 -27.81 -49.55
CA VAL A 3 -70.22 -27.08 -49.18
C VAL A 3 -69.56 -27.81 -48.01
N ASN A 4 -68.41 -28.40 -48.27
CA ASN A 4 -67.64 -29.17 -47.30
C ASN A 4 -66.78 -28.20 -46.45
N ARG A 5 -67.27 -27.79 -45.27
CA ARG A 5 -66.51 -27.00 -44.31
C ARG A 5 -65.58 -27.93 -43.52
N LYS A 6 -64.28 -27.92 -43.86
CA LYS A 6 -63.25 -28.53 -43.02
C LYS A 6 -63.12 -27.73 -41.72
N ILE A 7 -63.52 -28.34 -40.62
CA ILE A 7 -63.31 -27.84 -39.25
C ILE A 7 -61.79 -27.85 -39.01
N PHE A 8 -61.18 -26.67 -39.05
CA PHE A 8 -59.76 -26.51 -38.80
C PHE A 8 -59.54 -26.56 -37.27
N SER A 9 -58.66 -27.44 -36.84
CA SER A 9 -58.38 -27.77 -35.44
C SER A 9 -58.03 -26.53 -34.60
N LEU A 10 -58.81 -26.26 -33.56
CA LEU A 10 -58.65 -25.13 -32.64
C LEU A 10 -57.26 -25.08 -31.96
N ARG A 11 -56.58 -26.24 -31.88
CA ARG A 11 -55.21 -26.37 -31.36
C ARG A 11 -54.15 -25.74 -32.28
N PHE A 12 -54.43 -25.62 -33.57
CA PHE A 12 -53.50 -25.04 -34.54
C PHE A 12 -53.49 -23.50 -34.48
N ILE A 13 -54.62 -22.89 -34.09
CA ILE A 13 -54.78 -21.44 -33.98
C ILE A 13 -54.02 -20.88 -32.76
N LEU A 14 -54.02 -21.60 -31.63
CA LEU A 14 -53.29 -21.21 -30.42
C LEU A 14 -51.77 -21.31 -30.57
N PHE A 15 -51.27 -22.26 -31.38
CA PHE A 15 -49.83 -22.37 -31.65
C PHE A 15 -49.33 -21.21 -32.53
N PHE A 16 -50.14 -20.76 -33.50
CA PHE A 16 -49.76 -19.66 -34.38
C PHE A 16 -49.77 -18.31 -33.66
N SER A 17 -50.63 -18.09 -32.66
CA SER A 17 -50.64 -16.85 -31.88
C SER A 17 -49.43 -16.68 -30.97
N VAL A 18 -48.90 -17.78 -30.40
CA VAL A 18 -47.68 -17.76 -29.57
C VAL A 18 -46.42 -17.55 -30.42
N LEU A 19 -46.39 -18.10 -31.64
CA LEU A 19 -45.29 -17.91 -32.60
C LEU A 19 -45.26 -16.49 -33.18
N LEU A 20 -46.42 -15.84 -33.41
CA LEU A 20 -46.47 -14.47 -33.93
C LEU A 20 -46.09 -13.41 -32.90
N SER A 21 -46.29 -13.65 -31.60
CA SER A 21 -45.89 -12.71 -30.53
C SER A 21 -44.39 -12.73 -30.20
N GLY A 22 -43.67 -13.80 -30.57
CA GLY A 22 -42.22 -13.91 -30.33
C GLY A 22 -41.35 -13.12 -31.30
N ILE A 23 -41.90 -12.68 -32.44
CA ILE A 23 -41.14 -12.00 -33.51
C ILE A 23 -40.93 -10.51 -33.21
N TRP A 24 -41.69 -9.93 -32.28
CA TRP A 24 -41.55 -8.51 -31.89
C TRP A 24 -40.47 -8.24 -30.83
N LEU A 25 -39.79 -9.28 -30.33
CA LEU A 25 -38.71 -9.13 -29.34
C LEU A 25 -37.30 -9.05 -29.95
N LEU A 26 -37.17 -9.08 -31.28
CA LEU A 26 -35.87 -9.05 -31.96
C LEU A 26 -35.53 -7.72 -32.65
N SER A 27 -36.37 -6.70 -32.50
CA SER A 27 -36.11 -5.35 -33.02
C SER A 27 -36.03 -4.36 -31.87
N GLY A 28 -34.81 -4.11 -31.37
CA GLY A 28 -34.61 -3.02 -30.41
C GLY A 28 -33.39 -3.09 -29.51
N CYS A 29 -32.23 -3.50 -30.03
CA CYS A 29 -30.96 -2.96 -29.54
C CYS A 29 -30.27 -2.39 -30.78
N ASP A 30 -30.52 -1.10 -31.05
CA ASP A 30 -29.52 -0.31 -31.77
C ASP A 30 -28.30 -0.33 -30.84
N GLU A 31 -27.25 -1.04 -31.24
CA GLU A 31 -25.91 -0.74 -30.77
C GLU A 31 -25.65 0.70 -31.19
N LEU A 32 -25.82 1.61 -30.23
CA LEU A 32 -25.22 2.93 -30.31
C LEU A 32 -23.72 2.66 -30.43
N MET A 33 -23.24 2.72 -31.67
CA MET A 33 -21.83 2.90 -31.99
C MET A 33 -21.46 4.24 -31.37
N ASP A 34 -20.98 4.19 -30.12
CA ASP A 34 -20.28 5.31 -29.53
C ASP A 34 -19.09 5.61 -30.45
N ASP A 35 -19.12 6.82 -30.97
CA ASP A 35 -18.18 7.42 -31.89
C ASP A 35 -16.74 7.15 -31.40
N GLU A 36 -16.02 6.29 -32.12
CA GLU A 36 -14.57 6.10 -32.01
C GLU A 36 -13.88 7.41 -32.44
N ASN A 37 -13.94 8.43 -31.59
CA ASN A 37 -12.96 9.51 -31.59
C ASN A 37 -11.84 9.10 -30.65
N ASP A 38 -10.88 8.41 -31.25
CA ASP A 38 -9.44 8.60 -31.10
C ASP A 38 -8.98 9.31 -29.80
N ASP A 39 -8.25 8.53 -29.01
CA ASP A 39 -7.08 8.98 -28.27
C ASP A 39 -7.29 10.04 -27.20
N ASN A 40 -7.68 9.58 -26.00
CA ASN A 40 -6.95 9.78 -24.74
C ASN A 40 -7.77 9.17 -23.60
N ASP A 41 -7.71 7.84 -23.45
CA ASP A 41 -8.28 7.08 -22.33
C ASP A 41 -7.41 7.28 -21.08
N CYS A 42 -7.18 8.54 -20.73
CA CYS A 42 -6.49 8.93 -19.51
C CYS A 42 -7.44 9.76 -18.66
N ASP A 43 -7.34 9.57 -17.35
CA ASP A 43 -8.10 10.37 -16.40
C ASP A 43 -7.43 11.74 -16.24
N PRO A 44 -8.22 12.83 -16.12
CA PRO A 44 -7.69 14.13 -15.73
C PRO A 44 -7.26 14.10 -14.25
N LYS A 45 -6.32 14.97 -13.87
CA LYS A 45 -5.88 15.12 -12.48
C LYS A 45 -7.08 15.42 -11.54
N PRO A 46 -7.10 14.83 -10.34
CA PRO A 46 -8.09 15.19 -9.33
C PRO A 46 -7.83 16.61 -8.81
N SER A 47 -8.87 17.25 -8.26
CA SER A 47 -8.80 18.66 -7.83
C SER A 47 -7.86 18.92 -6.66
N ASP A 48 -7.54 17.90 -5.87
CA ASP A 48 -6.64 17.91 -4.72
C ASP A 48 -5.22 17.40 -5.05
N CYS A 49 -4.91 17.29 -6.34
CA CYS A 49 -3.58 16.92 -6.83
C CYS A 49 -2.48 17.90 -6.39
N HIS A 50 -1.41 17.35 -5.82
CA HIS A 50 -0.17 18.09 -5.55
C HIS A 50 0.80 17.95 -6.73
N GLU A 51 0.98 19.03 -7.49
CA GLU A 51 1.80 19.01 -8.73
C GLU A 51 3.32 19.05 -8.47
N THR A 52 3.73 19.32 -7.24
CA THR A 52 5.15 19.45 -6.86
C THR A 52 5.50 18.46 -5.78
N LYS A 53 6.63 17.75 -5.95
CA LYS A 53 7.21 16.89 -4.92
C LYS A 53 7.37 17.63 -3.59
N TYR A 54 7.03 16.95 -2.51
CA TYR A 54 7.38 17.38 -1.17
C TYR A 54 8.90 17.29 -1.00
N SER A 55 9.49 18.27 -0.33
CA SER A 55 10.94 18.27 -0.05
C SER A 55 11.29 17.59 1.28
N TYR A 56 10.30 17.44 2.16
CA TYR A 56 10.45 16.87 3.50
C TYR A 56 9.25 16.02 3.84
N GLY A 57 9.50 14.91 4.53
CA GLY A 57 8.49 14.07 5.16
C GLY A 57 8.89 13.68 6.58
N TYR A 58 8.11 12.80 7.19
CA TYR A 58 8.31 12.35 8.56
C TYR A 58 8.82 10.92 8.61
N LEU A 59 9.91 10.69 9.35
CA LEU A 59 10.33 9.37 9.77
C LEU A 59 9.72 9.07 11.15
N ASN A 60 8.72 8.21 11.19
CA ASN A 60 7.99 7.85 12.40
C ASN A 60 8.69 6.67 13.09
N ILE A 61 9.12 6.85 14.34
CA ILE A 61 9.95 5.85 15.04
C ILE A 61 9.22 5.37 16.29
N ASN A 62 9.16 4.05 16.45
CA ASN A 62 8.60 3.40 17.62
C ASN A 62 9.66 2.62 18.40
N LEU A 63 9.72 2.83 19.71
CA LEU A 63 10.67 2.21 20.63
C LEU A 63 9.95 1.47 21.76
N THR A 64 10.69 0.61 22.45
CA THR A 64 10.31 0.10 23.78
C THR A 64 10.92 0.97 24.88
N ILE A 65 10.12 1.81 25.53
CA ILE A 65 10.51 2.52 26.76
C ILE A 65 9.83 1.85 27.97
N ASN A 66 10.60 1.52 29.00
CA ASN A 66 10.11 0.90 30.24
C ASN A 66 11.05 1.20 31.42
N GLN A 67 10.77 0.66 32.62
CA GLN A 67 11.61 0.94 33.81
C GLN A 67 13.09 0.58 33.66
N LYS A 68 13.43 -0.34 32.76
CA LYS A 68 14.80 -0.80 32.54
C LYS A 68 15.50 -0.07 31.40
N ASN A 69 14.73 0.29 30.38
CA ASN A 69 15.16 1.12 29.26
C ASN A 69 14.30 2.39 29.32
N ASP A 70 14.50 3.19 30.36
CA ASP A 70 13.80 4.46 30.57
C ASP A 70 14.32 5.54 29.61
N SER A 71 15.49 5.30 29.03
CA SER A 71 16.09 6.01 27.93
C SER A 71 16.73 5.02 26.97
N VAL A 72 16.66 5.33 25.68
CA VAL A 72 17.21 4.50 24.60
C VAL A 72 18.12 5.37 23.75
N LEU A 73 19.37 4.94 23.56
CA LEU A 73 20.27 5.58 22.61
C LEU A 73 19.83 5.16 21.21
N ILE A 74 19.46 6.16 20.39
CA ILE A 74 19.19 5.96 18.98
C ILE A 74 20.28 6.62 18.14
N ARG A 75 20.51 6.06 16.96
CA ARG A 75 21.34 6.65 15.91
C ARG A 75 20.60 6.55 14.58
N ILE A 76 20.45 7.68 13.90
CA ILE A 76 19.81 7.75 12.58
C ILE A 76 20.88 7.97 11.53
N PHE A 77 20.78 7.22 10.45
CA PHE A 77 21.67 7.29 9.31
C PHE A 77 20.89 7.70 8.06
N ARG A 78 21.54 8.45 7.18
CA ARG A 78 21.10 8.53 5.78
C ARG A 78 21.67 7.31 5.06
N GLY A 79 20.80 6.52 4.44
CA GLY A 79 21.12 5.24 3.83
C GLY A 79 21.20 4.09 4.82
N ASP A 80 21.90 3.03 4.43
CA ASP A 80 22.17 1.86 5.25
C ASP A 80 23.01 2.24 6.50
N PHE A 81 22.78 1.53 7.62
CA PHE A 81 23.50 1.77 8.87
C PHE A 81 25.00 1.46 8.74
N ASP A 82 25.37 0.61 7.78
CA ASP A 82 26.77 0.30 7.45
C ASP A 82 27.49 1.43 6.69
N ASN A 83 26.75 2.36 6.08
CA ASN A 83 27.33 3.47 5.29
C ASN A 83 27.99 4.56 6.15
N LYS A 84 27.73 4.56 7.47
CA LYS A 84 28.29 5.52 8.44
C LYS A 84 27.97 7.00 8.19
N ASP A 85 26.99 7.33 7.35
CA ASP A 85 26.46 8.69 7.21
C ASP A 85 25.46 8.99 8.34
N ILE A 86 26.00 9.29 9.52
CA ILE A 86 25.22 9.55 10.73
C ILE A 86 24.65 10.96 10.67
N LEU A 87 23.32 11.07 10.69
CA LEU A 87 22.64 12.35 10.82
C LEU A 87 22.73 12.86 12.25
N PHE A 88 22.37 12.01 13.22
CA PHE A 88 22.52 12.30 14.65
C PHE A 88 22.42 11.05 15.53
N GLU A 89 22.86 11.22 16.77
CA GLU A 89 22.79 10.24 17.84
C GLU A 89 22.33 10.94 19.13
N LYS A 90 21.35 10.36 19.83
CA LYS A 90 20.89 10.89 21.13
C LYS A 90 20.11 9.86 21.94
N PHE A 91 19.96 10.15 23.23
CA PHE A 91 19.01 9.44 24.10
C PHE A 91 17.59 9.96 23.89
N VAL A 92 16.62 9.04 23.83
CA VAL A 92 15.19 9.33 23.74
C VAL A 92 14.45 8.65 24.90
N TYR A 93 13.45 9.36 25.43
CA TYR A 93 12.67 8.97 26.60
C TYR A 93 11.20 8.66 26.25
N GLU A 94 10.80 8.91 25.00
CA GLU A 94 9.45 8.69 24.48
C GLU A 94 9.39 7.42 23.64
N ASN A 95 8.25 6.74 23.66
CA ASN A 95 8.04 5.48 22.96
C ASN A 95 7.69 5.65 21.47
N THR A 96 7.16 6.80 21.08
CA THR A 96 6.81 7.14 19.70
C THR A 96 7.12 8.61 19.46
N PHE A 97 7.84 8.89 18.38
CA PHE A 97 8.20 10.26 17.95
C PHE A 97 8.53 10.26 16.46
N SER A 98 8.63 11.45 15.87
CA SER A 98 8.92 11.61 14.45
C SER A 98 9.98 12.69 14.21
N TYR A 99 10.77 12.52 13.15
CA TYR A 99 11.66 13.56 12.64
C TYR A 99 11.25 13.98 11.25
N GLN A 100 11.25 15.30 11.00
CA GLN A 100 11.12 15.82 9.66
C GLN A 100 12.48 15.74 8.96
N LEU A 101 12.55 14.98 7.87
CA LEU A 101 13.78 14.70 7.11
C LEU A 101 13.51 14.87 5.61
N PRO A 102 14.56 15.11 4.79
CA PRO A 102 14.41 15.16 3.33
C PRO A 102 13.75 13.91 2.75
N THR A 103 12.91 14.08 1.73
CA THR A 103 12.30 13.00 0.94
C THR A 103 13.28 12.45 -0.11
N GLU A 104 12.89 11.37 -0.79
CA GLU A 104 13.68 10.64 -1.79
C GLU A 104 14.96 10.04 -1.20
N GLU A 105 14.88 9.65 0.07
CA GLU A 105 16.02 9.18 0.85
C GLU A 105 15.62 7.95 1.68
N TYR A 106 16.50 6.95 1.68
CA TYR A 106 16.43 5.79 2.57
C TYR A 106 17.02 6.15 3.93
N TYR A 107 16.35 5.82 5.02
CA TYR A 107 16.87 6.04 6.37
C TYR A 107 16.89 4.75 7.16
N SER A 108 18.00 4.51 7.86
CA SER A 108 18.10 3.43 8.84
C SER A 108 18.27 3.98 10.23
N VAL A 109 17.74 3.26 11.21
CA VAL A 109 17.79 3.65 12.61
C VAL A 109 18.21 2.46 13.46
N VAL A 110 19.17 2.71 14.35
CA VAL A 110 19.64 1.73 15.33
C VAL A 110 19.21 2.19 16.71
N ALA A 111 18.55 1.31 17.47
CA ALA A 111 18.23 1.52 18.88
C ALA A 111 19.01 0.53 19.76
N ARG A 112 19.62 1.05 20.83
CA ARG A 112 20.41 0.27 21.79
C ARG A 112 19.64 0.06 23.09
N TYR A 113 19.46 -1.21 23.44
CA TYR A 113 18.76 -1.64 24.65
C TYR A 113 19.68 -2.44 25.58
N ILE A 114 19.48 -2.30 26.90
CA ILE A 114 20.22 -3.04 27.92
C ILE A 114 19.35 -4.18 28.46
N GLN A 115 19.93 -5.37 28.59
CA GLN A 115 19.32 -6.61 29.07
C GLN A 115 19.61 -6.88 30.56
N ASN A 116 19.00 -7.93 31.14
CA ASN A 116 18.95 -8.12 32.62
C ASN A 116 20.31 -8.57 33.16
N ASP A 117 21.04 -9.31 32.34
CA ASP A 117 22.41 -9.78 32.49
C ASP A 117 23.46 -8.70 32.16
N GLY A 118 23.04 -7.51 31.72
CA GLY A 118 23.91 -6.44 31.24
C GLY A 118 24.24 -6.53 29.74
N ASP A 119 23.72 -7.54 29.03
CA ASP A 119 23.92 -7.65 27.59
C ASP A 119 23.27 -6.47 26.85
N THR A 120 23.77 -6.16 25.67
CA THR A 120 23.20 -5.13 24.80
C THR A 120 22.49 -5.76 23.61
N VAL A 121 21.25 -5.36 23.36
CA VAL A 121 20.51 -5.68 22.13
C VAL A 121 20.48 -4.45 21.23
N LEU A 122 20.79 -4.66 19.95
CA LEU A 122 20.62 -3.66 18.90
C LEU A 122 19.40 -4.04 18.07
N ALA A 123 18.40 -3.17 18.06
CA ALA A 123 17.33 -3.22 17.08
C ALA A 123 17.73 -2.34 15.89
N VAL A 124 17.56 -2.85 14.68
CA VAL A 124 17.83 -2.13 13.44
C VAL A 124 16.62 -2.30 12.52
N ASP A 125 16.13 -1.19 12.03
CA ASP A 125 15.03 -1.10 11.06
C ASP A 125 15.27 0.11 10.18
N ALA A 126 14.68 0.11 9.00
CA ALA A 126 14.92 1.10 7.98
C ALA A 126 13.72 1.23 7.05
N ASP A 127 13.51 2.44 6.55
CA ASP A 127 12.41 2.76 5.64
C ASP A 127 12.77 4.01 4.83
N ASP A 128 12.07 4.17 3.71
CA ASP A 128 12.22 5.32 2.83
C ASP A 128 11.23 6.43 3.21
N ILE A 129 11.56 7.67 2.85
CA ILE A 129 10.57 8.76 2.75
C ILE A 129 10.52 9.13 1.27
N GLU A 130 9.41 8.86 0.60
CA GLU A 130 9.31 8.93 -0.87
C GLU A 130 8.16 9.83 -1.32
N ASN A 131 8.23 10.32 -2.55
CA ASN A 131 7.06 10.86 -3.23
C ASN A 131 6.54 9.80 -4.20
N ASP A 132 5.38 9.25 -3.93
CA ASP A 132 4.65 8.43 -4.89
C ASP A 132 4.15 9.32 -6.02
N ARG A 133 4.43 8.92 -7.26
CA ARG A 133 4.05 9.66 -8.46
C ARG A 133 2.91 8.94 -9.17
N GLU A 134 1.85 9.66 -9.43
CA GLU A 134 0.77 9.23 -10.31
C GLU A 134 0.66 10.18 -11.50
N SER A 135 0.62 9.62 -12.70
CA SER A 135 0.59 10.38 -13.95
C SER A 135 -0.82 10.39 -14.55
N TYR A 136 -1.27 11.58 -14.92
CA TYR A 136 -2.58 11.88 -15.50
C TYR A 136 -2.41 12.59 -16.85
N CYS A 137 -3.51 12.80 -17.59
CA CYS A 137 -3.44 13.45 -18.91
C CYS A 137 -2.76 14.83 -18.89
N ASP A 138 -3.02 15.60 -17.85
CA ASP A 138 -2.70 17.02 -17.73
C ASP A 138 -1.54 17.28 -16.74
N GLY A 139 -0.85 16.22 -16.30
CA GLY A 139 0.37 16.30 -15.50
C GLY A 139 0.52 15.18 -14.47
N ASP A 140 1.44 15.37 -13.53
CA ASP A 140 1.67 14.43 -12.44
C ASP A 140 1.10 14.94 -11.12
N CYS A 141 0.68 14.00 -10.28
CA CYS A 141 0.39 14.21 -8.88
C CYS A 141 1.40 13.48 -8.02
N TYR A 142 1.75 14.09 -6.90
CA TYR A 142 2.66 13.52 -5.91
C TYR A 142 1.96 13.33 -4.58
N GLU A 143 2.08 12.14 -4.01
CA GLU A 143 1.68 11.84 -2.64
C GLU A 143 2.93 11.58 -1.79
N LEU A 144 2.94 12.06 -0.55
CA LEU A 144 4.08 11.86 0.36
C LEU A 144 3.91 10.55 1.12
N ASP A 145 4.78 9.58 0.85
CA ASP A 145 4.93 8.39 1.69
C ASP A 145 5.93 8.68 2.82
N ASN A 146 5.46 8.53 4.06
CA ASN A 146 6.27 8.81 5.25
C ASN A 146 6.84 7.51 5.80
N GLY A 147 8.14 7.49 6.09
CA GLY A 147 8.80 6.31 6.65
C GLY A 147 8.27 5.89 8.03
N SER A 148 8.30 4.59 8.28
CA SER A 148 7.84 3.96 9.51
C SER A 148 8.83 2.90 10.04
N ILE A 149 9.37 3.18 11.21
CA ILE A 149 10.43 2.41 11.88
C ILE A 149 9.87 1.78 13.16
N ASP A 150 9.91 0.44 13.26
CA ASP A 150 9.50 -0.32 14.46
C ASP A 150 10.70 -1.01 15.11
N LEU A 151 11.32 -0.30 16.05
CA LEU A 151 12.46 -0.77 16.83
C LEU A 151 12.07 -1.32 18.20
N LYS A 152 10.79 -1.63 18.42
CA LYS A 152 10.34 -2.23 19.67
C LYS A 152 11.06 -3.56 19.92
N LEU A 153 11.51 -3.75 21.15
CA LEU A 153 12.02 -5.04 21.62
C LEU A 153 10.93 -6.09 21.51
N ARG A 154 11.20 -7.14 20.72
CA ARG A 154 10.40 -8.36 20.70
C ARG A 154 11.27 -9.49 21.22
N PHE A 155 10.90 -10.04 22.36
CA PHE A 155 11.55 -11.25 22.86
C PHE A 155 11.01 -12.44 22.06
N PRO A 156 11.85 -13.21 21.34
CA PRO A 156 11.41 -14.52 20.86
C PRO A 156 11.02 -15.36 22.09
N LYS A 157 9.92 -16.12 21.99
CA LYS A 157 9.58 -17.11 23.00
C LYS A 157 10.80 -18.01 23.21
N GLU A 158 11.24 -18.16 24.46
CA GLU A 158 12.37 -19.02 24.83
C GLU A 158 12.20 -20.39 24.16
N THR A 159 13.02 -20.65 23.14
CA THR A 159 13.37 -22.00 22.73
C THR A 159 14.79 -22.22 23.25
N ALA A 160 14.94 -23.32 23.97
CA ALA A 160 16.10 -23.66 24.79
C ALA A 160 17.34 -23.99 23.95
N GLU A 161 17.80 -23.07 23.10
CA GLU A 161 19.06 -23.23 22.35
C GLU A 161 19.47 -21.89 21.71
N SER A 162 20.06 -20.99 22.49
CA SER A 162 20.96 -19.96 21.93
C SER A 162 21.58 -19.18 23.08
N VAL A 163 22.70 -19.73 23.53
CA VAL A 163 23.67 -19.17 24.47
C VAL A 163 24.74 -18.46 23.62
N TYR A 164 25.05 -17.21 23.97
CA TYR A 164 26.06 -16.32 23.36
C TYR A 164 25.96 -16.05 21.86
N SER A 165 25.19 -15.03 21.49
CA SER A 165 25.40 -14.27 20.25
C SER A 165 24.81 -12.89 20.45
N THR A 166 25.52 -11.84 20.06
CA THR A 166 24.94 -10.50 19.85
C THR A 166 23.77 -10.66 18.89
N ARG A 167 22.56 -10.91 19.41
CA ARG A 167 21.38 -11.17 18.58
C ARG A 167 20.93 -9.85 17.99
N TYR A 168 21.38 -9.56 16.79
CA TYR A 168 20.75 -8.55 15.95
C TYR A 168 19.35 -9.05 15.62
N ILE A 169 18.33 -8.29 16.00
CA ILE A 169 17.01 -8.45 15.38
C ILE A 169 17.02 -7.47 14.21
N VAL A 170 17.54 -7.92 13.07
CA VAL A 170 17.44 -7.18 11.81
C VAL A 170 16.08 -7.50 11.20
N ARG A 171 15.22 -6.48 11.08
CA ARG A 171 14.11 -6.54 10.14
C ARG A 171 14.56 -5.80 8.89
N SER A 172 14.85 -6.56 7.84
CA SER A 172 15.02 -6.02 6.50
C SER A 172 13.69 -6.19 5.78
N ARG A 173 13.01 -5.09 5.47
CA ARG A 173 12.02 -5.08 4.38
C ARG A 173 12.75 -4.74 3.09
N GLN A 174 13.49 -5.68 2.51
CA GLN A 174 13.90 -5.54 1.12
C GLN A 174 12.66 -5.73 0.24
N LYS A 175 12.14 -4.64 -0.35
CA LYS A 175 11.22 -4.73 -1.50
C LYS A 175 12.04 -5.36 -2.65
N ILE A 176 11.64 -6.56 -3.06
CA ILE A 176 12.17 -7.21 -4.27
C ILE A 176 11.64 -6.41 -5.46
N GLN A 177 12.54 -5.81 -6.23
CA GLN A 177 12.24 -5.21 -7.54
C GLN A 177 11.84 -6.28 -8.56
#